data_AF-K4IZC3-F1
#
_entry.id   AF-K4IZC3-F1
#
_cell.length_a   1.000
_cell.length_b   1.000
_cell.length_c   1.000
_cell.angle_alpha   90.00
_cell.angle_beta   90.00
_cell.angle_gamma   90.00
#
_symmetry.space_group_name_H-M   'P 1'
#
loop_
_entity.id
_entity.type
_entity.pdbx_description
1 polymer ?
#
loop_
_entity_poly.entity_id
_entity_poly.type
_entity_poly.pdbx_seq_one_letter_code
_entity_poly.pdbx_strand_id
1 'polypeptide(L)'
;MTLQATNMDGNFGAIQIQPDQMQTVNPILIIIMVPVVDAVTYPLIKKCKINFTPLRKITVGMLLASLAFVAAALVQVQIDKTLPVFPAAGQSQIKVINLGTDGATVQFEPQLKTVNLTSMDYTDYMTFETSQLQSLNVISGNNSTMKPINLPGGQRHTIEIKNTESGIIAEWLDDNVTSKPEEGNNLIRFINNLPYTINVTMGDTSFGTLMTLSASNYSLLAGGRKENIMAIINSNTCSVTPNKFGFGSAYTIVINGCTGNTLDVIYSEDIPPNTVHMAWQIPQYFLLTCAEVVFSVTGLEFSYSQAPSNMKSVL
;
A
#
# COMPACT_ATOMS: atom_id res chain seq x y z
N MET A 1 -4.80 13.93 8.35
CA MET A 1 -4.38 14.09 6.93
C MET A 1 -3.12 13.29 6.63
N THR A 2 -2.10 13.31 7.50
CA THR A 2 -0.88 12.49 7.36
C THR A 2 -1.16 10.99 7.30
N LEU A 3 -1.97 10.46 8.21
CA LEU A 3 -2.38 9.05 8.19
C LEU A 3 -3.22 8.67 6.96
N GLN A 4 -3.92 9.64 6.35
CA GLN A 4 -4.59 9.39 5.07
C GLN A 4 -3.55 9.35 3.94
N ALA A 5 -2.54 10.21 4.02
CA ALA A 5 -1.50 10.35 3.02
C ALA A 5 -0.61 9.09 2.92
N THR A 6 -0.42 8.34 4.02
CA THR A 6 0.32 7.06 4.02
C THR A 6 -0.33 6.00 3.13
N ASN A 7 -1.66 6.06 2.96
CA ASN A 7 -2.45 5.14 2.14
C ASN A 7 -2.78 5.70 0.75
N MET A 8 -2.07 6.74 0.29
CA MET A 8 -2.28 7.37 -1.01
C MET A 8 -1.05 7.23 -1.91
N ASP A 9 -1.24 7.43 -3.21
CA ASP A 9 -0.15 7.46 -4.18
C ASP A 9 0.48 8.86 -4.23
N GLY A 10 1.77 8.92 -3.89
CA GLY A 10 2.57 10.15 -3.89
C GLY A 10 3.38 10.39 -5.15
N ASN A 11 3.12 9.63 -6.21
CA ASN A 11 3.80 9.79 -7.49
C ASN A 11 3.20 10.96 -8.32
N PHE A 12 3.77 12.16 -8.19
CA PHE A 12 3.43 13.33 -9.03
C PHE A 12 4.19 13.33 -10.39
N GLY A 13 4.62 12.16 -10.86
CA GLY A 13 5.32 11.98 -12.13
C GLY A 13 6.81 12.31 -12.04
N ALA A 14 7.16 13.59 -11.90
CA ALA A 14 8.55 14.05 -11.81
C ALA A 14 9.12 14.01 -10.38
N ILE A 15 8.24 14.15 -9.38
CA ILE A 15 8.59 14.21 -7.98
C ILE A 15 7.75 13.18 -7.24
N GLN A 16 8.39 12.45 -6.33
CA GLN A 16 7.73 11.53 -5.43
C GLN A 16 7.58 12.23 -4.08
N ILE A 17 6.34 12.51 -3.67
CA ILE A 17 6.05 13.19 -2.40
C ILE A 17 5.75 12.13 -1.34
N GLN A 18 6.48 12.18 -0.23
CA GLN A 18 6.22 11.30 0.91
C GLN A 18 5.08 11.85 1.79
N PRO A 19 4.35 10.98 2.50
CA PRO A 19 3.27 11.41 3.41
C PRO A 19 3.68 12.48 4.42
N ASP A 20 4.89 12.38 4.98
CA ASP A 20 5.40 13.34 5.95
C ASP A 20 5.63 14.73 5.35
N GLN A 21 6.01 14.79 4.07
CA GLN A 21 6.19 16.06 3.37
C GLN A 21 4.86 16.82 3.24
N MET A 22 3.71 16.15 3.29
CA MET A 22 2.40 16.83 3.28
C MET A 22 2.14 17.67 4.53
N GLN A 23 2.86 17.45 5.64
CA GLN A 23 2.77 18.32 6.82
C GLN A 23 3.29 19.73 6.53
N THR A 24 4.30 19.84 5.66
CA THR A 24 4.90 21.13 5.29
C THR A 24 3.97 22.01 4.44
N VAL A 25 2.97 21.41 3.81
CA VAL A 25 2.01 22.14 2.96
C VAL A 25 1.13 23.07 3.79
N ASN A 26 0.78 22.71 5.02
CA ASN A 26 -0.13 23.54 5.84
C ASN A 26 0.47 24.93 6.18
N PRO A 27 1.69 25.04 6.75
CA PRO A 27 2.32 26.35 6.98
C PRO A 27 2.48 27.19 5.71
N ILE A 28 2.84 26.57 4.58
CA ILE A 28 2.99 27.26 3.29
C ILE A 28 1.65 27.86 2.84
N LEU A 29 0.57 27.07 2.93
CA LEU A 29 -0.77 27.55 2.59
C LEU A 29 -1.21 28.68 3.52
N ILE A 30 -0.91 28.64 4.82
CA ILE A 30 -1.25 29.72 5.76
C ILE A 30 -0.55 31.02 5.36
N ILE A 31 0.77 30.97 5.08
CA ILE A 31 1.56 32.15 4.69
C ILE A 31 0.98 32.81 3.43
N ILE A 32 0.48 32.01 2.48
CA ILE A 32 -0.15 32.52 1.25
C ILE A 32 -1.59 33.00 1.53
N MET A 33 -2.34 32.28 2.37
CA MET A 33 -3.77 32.53 2.58
C MET A 33 -4.04 33.76 3.44
N VAL A 34 -3.19 34.08 4.43
CA VAL A 34 -3.33 35.29 5.28
C VAL A 34 -3.43 36.57 4.44
N PRO A 35 -2.46 36.92 3.56
CA PRO A 35 -2.56 38.13 2.76
C PRO A 35 -3.72 38.08 1.75
N VAL A 36 -4.09 36.88 1.26
CA VAL A 36 -5.27 36.72 0.38
C VAL A 36 -6.55 37.07 1.12
N VAL A 37 -6.74 36.56 2.34
CA VAL A 37 -7.92 36.84 3.15
C VAL A 37 -7.99 38.33 3.53
N ASP A 38 -6.86 38.91 3.94
CA ASP A 38 -6.82 40.30 4.41
C ASP A 38 -6.90 41.33 3.29
N ALA A 39 -6.17 41.13 2.19
CA ALA A 39 -6.06 42.10 1.10
C ALA A 39 -7.09 41.87 -0.03
N VAL A 40 -7.64 40.67 -0.16
CA VAL A 40 -8.60 40.33 -1.23
C VAL A 40 -9.97 40.04 -0.66
N THR A 41 -10.09 39.05 0.23
CA THR A 41 -11.40 38.57 0.71
C THR A 41 -12.17 39.63 1.51
N TYR A 42 -11.56 40.24 2.53
CA TYR A 42 -12.26 41.25 3.35
C TYR A 42 -12.64 42.52 2.56
N PRO A 43 -11.78 43.08 1.68
CA PRO A 43 -12.15 44.21 0.83
C PRO A 43 -13.30 43.88 -0.13
N LEU A 44 -13.34 42.67 -0.69
CA LEU A 44 -14.46 42.22 -1.52
C LEU A 44 -15.77 42.11 -0.73
N ILE A 45 -15.74 41.54 0.47
CA ILE A 45 -16.92 41.46 1.34
C ILE A 45 -17.42 42.87 1.71
N LYS A 46 -16.49 43.80 1.96
CA LYS A 46 -16.82 45.22 2.22
C LYS A 46 -17.44 45.89 0.99
N LYS A 47 -16.97 45.58 -0.23
CA LYS A 47 -17.59 46.04 -1.49
C LYS A 47 -19.01 45.49 -1.67
N CYS A 48 -19.29 44.29 -1.19
CA CYS A 48 -20.64 43.71 -1.15
C CYS A 48 -21.55 44.31 -0.05
N LYS A 49 -21.09 45.32 0.70
CA LYS A 49 -21.83 45.98 1.81
C LYS A 49 -22.27 45.04 2.94
N ILE A 50 -21.61 43.89 3.10
CA ILE A 50 -21.91 42.96 4.19
C ILE A 50 -21.06 43.35 5.41
N ASN A 51 -21.73 43.69 6.52
CA ASN A 51 -21.06 43.90 7.80
C ASN A 51 -20.58 42.55 8.36
N PHE A 52 -19.28 42.32 8.26
CA PHE A 52 -18.62 41.09 8.66
C PHE A 52 -18.08 41.22 10.09
N THR A 53 -19.00 41.15 11.07
CA THR A 53 -18.68 41.19 12.51
C THR A 53 -17.78 40.02 12.90
N PRO A 54 -16.92 40.15 13.93
CA PRO A 54 -16.03 39.06 14.38
C PRO A 54 -16.75 37.72 14.59
N LEU A 55 -17.93 37.74 15.20
CA LEU A 55 -18.73 36.53 15.43
C LEU A 55 -19.19 35.82 14.13
N ARG A 56 -19.48 36.60 13.08
CA ARG A 56 -19.84 36.06 11.75
C ARG A 56 -18.63 35.46 11.06
N LYS A 57 -17.44 36.05 11.22
CA LYS A 57 -16.17 35.50 10.70
C LYS A 57 -15.90 34.13 11.31
N ILE A 58 -15.96 34.05 12.64
CA ILE A 58 -15.83 32.80 13.40
C ILE A 58 -16.82 31.74 12.90
N THR A 59 -18.09 32.12 12.71
CA THR A 59 -19.14 31.19 12.22
C THR A 59 -18.81 30.66 10.81
N VAL A 60 -18.36 31.53 9.90
CA VAL A 60 -17.95 31.11 8.55
C VAL A 60 -16.73 30.20 8.58
N GLY A 61 -15.74 30.50 9.45
CA GLY A 61 -14.59 29.63 9.66
C GLY A 61 -14.99 28.23 10.14
N MET A 62 -15.88 28.13 11.13
CA MET A 62 -16.40 26.83 11.58
C MET A 62 -17.17 26.08 10.48
N LEU A 63 -17.94 26.79 9.66
CA LEU A 63 -18.65 26.18 8.53
C LEU A 63 -17.66 25.64 7.48
N LEU A 64 -16.62 26.40 7.13
CA LEU A 64 -15.56 25.94 6.23
C LEU A 64 -14.81 24.72 6.79
N ALA A 65 -14.53 24.70 8.10
CA ALA A 65 -13.92 23.54 8.76
C ALA A 65 -14.84 22.31 8.64
N SER A 66 -16.15 22.47 8.84
CA SER A 66 -17.10 21.36 8.67
C SER A 66 -17.10 20.80 7.24
N LEU A 67 -17.02 21.66 6.23
CA LEU A 67 -16.90 21.25 4.83
C LEU A 67 -15.57 20.55 4.54
N ALA A 68 -14.47 20.98 5.16
CA ALA A 68 -13.19 20.30 5.06
C ALA A 68 -13.25 18.86 5.61
N PHE A 69 -13.95 18.65 6.74
CA PHE A 69 -14.17 17.30 7.27
C PHE A 69 -15.06 16.43 6.38
N VAL A 70 -16.08 17.02 5.73
CA VAL A 70 -16.88 16.30 4.73
C VAL A 70 -16.01 15.87 3.54
N ALA A 71 -15.17 16.76 3.02
CA ALA A 71 -14.23 16.42 1.95
C ALA A 71 -13.25 15.31 2.39
N ALA A 72 -12.74 15.39 3.61
CA ALA A 72 -11.85 14.37 4.17
C ALA A 72 -12.53 13.00 4.31
N ALA A 73 -13.79 12.98 4.73
CA ALA A 73 -14.58 11.75 4.82
C ALA A 73 -14.80 11.13 3.42
N LEU A 74 -15.10 11.94 2.40
CA LEU A 74 -15.27 11.45 1.03
C LEU A 74 -13.98 10.83 0.48
N VAL A 75 -12.83 11.47 0.73
CA VAL A 75 -11.53 10.92 0.34
C VAL A 75 -11.22 9.64 1.12
N GLN A 76 -11.51 9.60 2.43
CA GLN A 76 -11.31 8.41 3.25
C GLN A 76 -12.08 7.20 2.72
N VAL A 77 -13.36 7.39 2.38
CA VAL A 77 -14.20 6.32 1.81
C VAL A 77 -13.61 5.76 0.52
N GLN A 78 -12.94 6.58 -0.28
CA GLN A 78 -12.29 6.11 -1.51
C GLN A 78 -10.98 5.36 -1.21
N ILE A 79 -10.22 5.77 -0.19
CA ILE A 79 -9.02 5.05 0.26
C ILE A 79 -9.41 3.68 0.81
N ASP A 80 -10.41 3.61 1.69
CA ASP A 80 -10.81 2.38 2.36
C ASP A 80 -11.22 1.27 1.37
N LYS A 81 -11.85 1.63 0.24
CA LYS A 81 -12.20 0.69 -0.83
C LYS A 81 -10.99 0.03 -1.51
N THR A 82 -9.81 0.63 -1.39
CA THR A 82 -8.58 0.19 -2.06
C THR A 82 -7.63 -0.55 -1.10
N LEU A 83 -7.94 -0.58 0.19
CA LEU A 83 -7.14 -1.29 1.18
C LEU A 83 -7.45 -2.80 1.14
N PRO A 84 -6.42 -3.66 1.25
CA PRO A 84 -6.65 -5.10 1.35
C PRO A 84 -7.37 -5.43 2.66
N VAL A 85 -8.33 -6.36 2.59
CA VAL A 85 -9.01 -6.89 3.78
C VAL A 85 -8.22 -8.09 4.28
N PHE A 86 -7.70 -7.98 5.50
CA PHE A 86 -6.96 -9.06 6.16
C PHE A 86 -7.93 -10.07 6.80
N PRO A 87 -7.56 -11.36 6.89
CA PRO A 87 -8.42 -12.39 7.45
C PRO A 87 -8.62 -12.18 8.97
N ALA A 88 -9.84 -12.41 9.45
CA ALA A 88 -10.14 -12.44 10.88
C ALA A 88 -9.57 -13.71 11.55
N ALA A 89 -9.59 -13.79 12.89
CA ALA A 89 -9.02 -14.92 13.64
C ALA A 89 -9.65 -16.30 13.31
N GLY A 90 -10.87 -16.35 12.76
CA GLY A 90 -11.52 -17.59 12.29
C GLY A 90 -11.31 -17.89 10.81
N GLN A 91 -10.66 -16.99 10.08
CA GLN A 91 -10.47 -17.05 8.63
C GLN A 91 -8.99 -17.17 8.29
N SER A 92 -8.69 -17.79 7.15
CA SER A 92 -7.35 -17.84 6.56
C SER A 92 -7.44 -17.42 5.11
N GLN A 93 -6.45 -16.68 4.63
CA GLN A 93 -6.35 -16.29 3.23
C GLN A 93 -5.26 -17.08 2.54
N ILE A 94 -5.61 -17.68 1.40
CA ILE A 94 -4.71 -18.55 0.65
C ILE A 94 -4.55 -17.99 -0.76
N LYS A 95 -3.29 -17.86 -1.17
CA LYS A 95 -2.87 -17.55 -2.53
C LYS A 95 -2.17 -18.76 -3.12
N VAL A 96 -2.43 -19.05 -4.40
CA VAL A 96 -1.82 -20.16 -5.10
C VAL A 96 -0.90 -19.61 -6.18
N ILE A 97 0.34 -20.10 -6.25
CA ILE A 97 1.30 -19.78 -7.30
C ILE A 97 1.71 -21.07 -8.00
N ASN A 98 1.44 -21.16 -9.30
CA ASN A 98 1.94 -22.22 -10.14
C ASN A 98 3.33 -21.84 -10.66
N LEU A 99 4.36 -22.56 -10.19
CA LEU A 99 5.75 -22.42 -10.62
C LEU A 99 6.11 -23.37 -11.77
N GLY A 100 5.17 -24.22 -12.19
CA GLY A 100 5.35 -25.19 -13.26
C GLY A 100 4.99 -24.64 -14.64
N THR A 101 5.51 -25.33 -15.66
CA THR A 101 5.16 -25.04 -17.06
C THR A 101 3.79 -25.61 -17.46
N ASP A 102 3.30 -26.61 -16.75
CA ASP A 102 1.99 -27.21 -16.96
C ASP A 102 0.90 -26.39 -16.27
N GLY A 103 -0.34 -26.46 -16.78
CA GLY A 103 -1.49 -25.93 -16.06
C GLY A 103 -1.80 -26.76 -14.81
N ALA A 104 -2.21 -26.09 -13.74
CA ALA A 104 -2.56 -26.71 -12.46
C ALA A 104 -4.01 -26.40 -12.07
N THR A 105 -4.73 -27.39 -11.57
CA THR A 105 -6.06 -27.27 -10.98
C THR A 105 -5.97 -27.54 -9.50
N VAL A 106 -6.45 -26.61 -8.69
CA VAL A 106 -6.43 -26.68 -7.23
C VAL A 106 -7.86 -26.71 -6.71
N GLN A 107 -8.21 -27.80 -6.04
CA GLN A 107 -9.52 -28.03 -5.44
C GLN A 107 -9.40 -27.95 -3.92
N PHE A 108 -10.14 -27.03 -3.32
CA PHE A 108 -10.23 -26.86 -1.88
C PHE A 108 -11.38 -27.72 -1.36
N GLU A 109 -11.07 -28.71 -0.53
CA GLU A 109 -12.06 -29.68 -0.01
C GLU A 109 -12.67 -29.24 1.33
N PRO A 110 -13.96 -29.58 1.59
CA PRO A 110 -14.87 -30.38 0.76
C PRO A 110 -15.63 -29.50 -0.26
N GLN A 111 -15.18 -29.47 -1.52
CA GLN A 111 -15.75 -28.68 -2.63
C GLN A 111 -16.02 -27.19 -2.35
N LEU A 112 -15.17 -26.52 -1.57
CA LEU A 112 -15.33 -25.10 -1.26
C LEU A 112 -15.09 -24.22 -2.49
N LYS A 113 -14.02 -24.50 -3.24
CA LYS A 113 -13.64 -23.73 -4.43
C LYS A 113 -12.69 -24.55 -5.31
N THR A 114 -12.77 -24.35 -6.61
CA THR A 114 -11.81 -24.88 -7.59
C THR A 114 -11.19 -23.73 -8.35
N VAL A 115 -9.88 -23.79 -8.53
CA VAL A 115 -9.09 -22.79 -9.25
C VAL A 115 -8.29 -23.49 -10.34
N ASN A 116 -8.34 -22.93 -11.54
CA ASN A 116 -7.51 -23.37 -12.65
C ASN A 116 -6.46 -22.29 -12.92
N LEU A 117 -5.19 -22.68 -12.90
CA LEU A 117 -4.04 -21.83 -13.18
C LEU A 117 -3.37 -22.28 -14.46
N THR A 118 -2.97 -21.32 -15.29
CA THR A 118 -2.09 -21.60 -16.41
C THR A 118 -0.64 -21.75 -15.95
N SER A 119 0.23 -22.04 -16.91
CA SER A 119 1.69 -22.05 -16.73
C SER A 119 2.16 -20.74 -16.07
N MET A 120 2.95 -20.85 -15.01
CA MET A 120 3.61 -19.70 -14.37
C MET A 120 2.66 -18.59 -13.87
N ASP A 121 1.43 -18.96 -13.52
CA ASP A 121 0.35 -18.05 -13.14
C ASP A 121 0.05 -18.11 -11.63
N TYR A 122 -0.69 -17.13 -11.13
CA TYR A 122 -1.06 -17.05 -9.71
C TYR A 122 -2.49 -16.54 -9.50
N THR A 123 -3.05 -16.80 -8.32
CA THR A 123 -4.35 -16.25 -7.90
C THR A 123 -4.21 -15.01 -7.03
N ASP A 124 -5.29 -14.26 -6.91
CA ASP A 124 -5.49 -13.38 -5.75
C ASP A 124 -5.67 -14.17 -4.46
N TYR A 125 -5.53 -13.50 -3.32
CA TYR A 125 -5.84 -14.11 -2.02
C TYR A 125 -7.33 -14.46 -1.91
N MET A 126 -7.61 -15.71 -1.58
CA MET A 126 -8.95 -16.23 -1.36
C MET A 126 -9.16 -16.47 0.13
N THR A 127 -10.29 -16.01 0.66
CA THR A 127 -10.60 -16.16 2.09
C THR A 127 -11.40 -17.44 2.33
N PHE A 128 -10.98 -18.22 3.31
CA PHE A 128 -11.62 -19.46 3.75
C PHE A 128 -11.83 -19.44 5.27
N GLU A 129 -12.92 -20.03 5.73
CA GLU A 129 -13.12 -20.31 7.16
C GLU A 129 -12.23 -21.48 7.58
N THR A 130 -11.41 -21.31 8.62
CA THR A 130 -10.45 -22.34 9.06
C THR A 130 -11.13 -23.63 9.51
N SER A 131 -12.38 -23.54 9.97
CA SER A 131 -13.21 -24.69 10.38
C SER A 131 -13.70 -25.56 9.22
N GLN A 132 -13.79 -25.00 8.00
CA GLN A 132 -14.36 -25.68 6.84
C GLN A 132 -13.30 -26.34 5.96
N LEU A 133 -12.07 -25.82 6.00
CA LEU A 133 -11.00 -26.21 5.10
C LEU A 133 -10.24 -27.44 5.63
N GLN A 134 -10.33 -28.57 4.92
CA GLN A 134 -9.73 -29.84 5.39
C GLN A 134 -8.46 -30.23 4.62
N SER A 135 -8.54 -30.18 3.29
CA SER A 135 -7.45 -30.58 2.42
C SER A 135 -7.44 -29.83 1.10
N LEU A 136 -6.27 -29.78 0.47
CA LEU A 136 -6.06 -29.34 -0.89
C LEU A 136 -5.85 -30.55 -1.79
N ASN A 137 -6.57 -30.63 -2.89
CA ASN A 137 -6.25 -31.56 -3.98
C ASN A 137 -5.67 -30.76 -5.15
N VAL A 138 -4.41 -31.04 -5.50
CA VAL A 138 -3.68 -30.36 -6.57
C VAL A 138 -3.50 -31.34 -7.71
N ILE A 139 -3.98 -30.96 -8.89
CA ILE A 139 -3.92 -31.75 -10.12
C ILE A 139 -3.11 -30.96 -11.14
N SER A 140 -2.01 -31.50 -11.64
CA SER A 140 -1.18 -30.84 -12.64
C SER A 140 -0.64 -31.88 -13.61
N GLY A 141 -0.88 -31.68 -14.91
CA GLY A 141 -0.63 -32.70 -15.92
C GLY A 141 -1.38 -34.00 -15.59
N ASN A 142 -0.65 -35.12 -15.51
CA ASN A 142 -1.21 -36.44 -15.17
C ASN A 142 -1.09 -36.79 -13.68
N ASN A 143 -0.51 -35.91 -12.87
CA ASN A 143 -0.26 -36.16 -11.46
C ASN A 143 -1.35 -35.48 -10.61
N SER A 144 -1.65 -36.09 -9.46
CA SER A 144 -2.52 -35.49 -8.44
C SER A 144 -1.94 -35.73 -7.06
N THR A 145 -1.91 -34.70 -6.21
CA THR A 145 -1.48 -34.82 -4.82
C THR A 145 -2.49 -34.18 -3.88
N MET A 146 -2.77 -34.87 -2.78
CA MET A 146 -3.62 -34.35 -1.72
C MET A 146 -2.75 -33.91 -0.54
N LYS A 147 -2.94 -32.67 -0.09
CA LYS A 147 -2.26 -32.09 1.07
C LYS A 147 -3.28 -31.77 2.15
N PRO A 148 -3.16 -32.34 3.37
CA PRO A 148 -3.98 -31.89 4.48
C PRO A 148 -3.60 -30.45 4.84
N ILE A 149 -4.59 -29.66 5.26
CA ILE A 149 -4.41 -28.26 5.62
C ILE A 149 -4.69 -28.10 7.11
N ASN A 150 -3.75 -27.47 7.83
CA ASN A 150 -3.98 -26.98 9.18
C ASN A 150 -3.34 -25.60 9.29
N LEU A 151 -4.05 -24.58 8.82
CA LEU A 151 -3.55 -23.21 8.79
C LEU A 151 -4.08 -22.43 9.99
N PRO A 152 -3.22 -21.67 10.69
CA PRO A 152 -3.66 -20.78 11.76
C PRO A 152 -4.60 -19.70 11.19
N GLY A 153 -5.66 -19.38 11.93
CA GLY A 153 -6.54 -18.28 11.57
C GLY A 153 -5.88 -16.92 11.76
N GLY A 154 -6.36 -15.91 11.04
CA GLY A 154 -5.84 -14.54 11.04
C GLY A 154 -4.56 -14.35 10.22
N GLN A 155 -4.17 -15.33 9.41
CA GLN A 155 -2.93 -15.29 8.63
C GLN A 155 -3.17 -15.46 7.12
N ARG A 156 -2.19 -14.99 6.36
CA ARG A 156 -2.10 -15.13 4.91
C ARG A 156 -1.00 -16.14 4.59
N HIS A 157 -1.35 -17.09 3.72
CA HIS A 157 -0.46 -18.13 3.28
C HIS A 157 -0.43 -18.18 1.77
N THR A 158 0.74 -18.45 1.23
CA THR A 158 0.94 -18.70 -0.20
C THR A 158 1.33 -20.16 -0.36
N ILE A 159 0.70 -20.88 -1.29
CA ILE A 159 1.13 -22.22 -1.66
C ILE A 159 1.81 -22.18 -3.02
N GLU A 160 3.03 -22.70 -3.05
CA GLU A 160 3.80 -22.91 -4.27
C GLU A 160 3.50 -24.30 -4.82
N ILE A 161 3.22 -24.38 -6.12
CA ILE A 161 2.91 -25.65 -6.79
C ILE A 161 3.84 -25.81 -7.98
N LYS A 162 4.50 -26.97 -8.08
CA LYS A 162 5.30 -27.33 -9.25
C LYS A 162 5.15 -28.81 -9.56
N ASN A 163 4.81 -29.11 -10.81
CA ASN A 163 4.86 -30.47 -11.32
C ASN A 163 6.28 -30.80 -11.76
N THR A 164 6.91 -31.79 -11.13
CA THR A 164 8.22 -32.32 -11.49
C THR A 164 8.10 -33.77 -11.95
N GLU A 165 9.17 -34.33 -12.53
CA GLU A 165 9.19 -35.74 -12.95
C GLU A 165 8.92 -36.71 -11.79
N SER A 166 9.27 -36.31 -10.57
CA SER A 166 9.05 -37.06 -9.33
C SER A 166 7.64 -36.91 -8.72
N GLY A 167 6.77 -36.09 -9.32
CA GLY A 167 5.42 -35.79 -8.82
C GLY A 167 5.19 -34.30 -8.58
N ILE A 168 4.08 -33.95 -7.94
CA ILE A 168 3.75 -32.56 -7.63
C ILE A 168 4.34 -32.17 -6.28
N ILE A 169 5.18 -31.14 -6.28
CA ILE A 169 5.66 -30.46 -5.08
C ILE A 169 4.68 -29.34 -4.76
N ALA A 170 4.18 -29.34 -3.53
CA ALA A 170 3.26 -28.35 -3.00
C ALA A 170 3.73 -27.93 -1.60
N GLU A 171 4.27 -26.72 -1.50
CA GLU A 171 4.89 -26.19 -0.28
C GLU A 171 4.19 -24.90 0.17
N TRP A 172 4.02 -24.77 1.48
CA TRP A 172 3.39 -23.61 2.10
C TRP A 172 4.45 -22.58 2.48
N LEU A 173 4.18 -21.34 2.13
CA LEU A 173 4.89 -20.16 2.60
C LEU A 173 4.00 -19.39 3.58
N ASP A 174 4.59 -19.02 4.71
CA ASP A 174 3.98 -18.08 5.63
C ASP A 174 4.33 -16.66 5.19
N ASP A 175 3.32 -15.87 4.82
CA ASP A 175 3.56 -14.52 4.33
C ASP A 175 3.95 -13.57 5.47
N ASN A 176 3.42 -13.80 6.69
CA ASN A 176 3.62 -12.97 7.88
C ASN A 176 3.42 -11.45 7.67
N VAL A 177 2.70 -11.06 6.60
CA VAL A 177 2.38 -9.66 6.31
C VAL A 177 0.98 -9.36 6.85
N THR A 178 0.94 -8.66 7.99
CA THR A 178 -0.29 -8.32 8.73
C THR A 178 -0.78 -6.89 8.48
N SER A 179 0.03 -6.04 7.85
CA SER A 179 -0.33 -4.68 7.50
C SER A 179 0.19 -4.28 6.13
N LYS A 180 -0.43 -3.25 5.54
CA LYS A 180 0.04 -2.64 4.29
C LYS A 180 1.30 -1.80 4.59
N PRO A 181 2.34 -1.84 3.73
CA PRO A 181 3.53 -1.01 3.89
C PRO A 181 3.17 0.48 3.87
N GLU A 182 3.70 1.23 4.82
CA GLU A 182 3.43 2.66 4.97
C GLU A 182 4.49 3.52 4.26
N GLU A 183 4.21 4.81 4.15
CA GLU A 183 5.16 5.83 3.64
C GLU A 183 5.65 5.61 2.20
N GLY A 184 4.90 4.84 1.42
CA GLY A 184 5.28 4.49 0.05
C GLY A 184 6.40 3.47 -0.04
N ASN A 185 6.77 2.83 1.07
CA ASN A 185 7.63 1.65 1.04
C ASN A 185 6.92 0.46 0.39
N ASN A 186 7.70 -0.53 0.01
CA ASN A 186 7.24 -1.78 -0.59
C ASN A 186 7.85 -2.97 0.13
N LEU A 187 7.07 -4.02 0.34
CA LEU A 187 7.59 -5.30 0.82
C LEU A 187 7.89 -6.19 -0.38
N ILE A 188 9.11 -6.67 -0.47
CA ILE A 188 9.53 -7.54 -1.57
C ILE A 188 10.06 -8.84 -0.98
N ARG A 189 9.68 -9.97 -1.59
CA ARG A 189 10.31 -11.28 -1.35
C ARG A 189 10.62 -11.96 -2.68
N PHE A 190 11.53 -12.93 -2.64
CA PHE A 190 11.92 -13.72 -3.80
C PHE A 190 11.63 -15.20 -3.60
N ILE A 191 11.18 -15.87 -4.65
CA ILE A 191 11.05 -17.34 -4.72
C ILE A 191 12.05 -17.85 -5.75
N ASN A 192 12.81 -18.89 -5.37
CA ASN A 192 13.73 -19.56 -6.28
C ASN A 192 13.07 -20.77 -6.96
N ASN A 193 12.68 -20.64 -8.23
CA ASN A 193 12.13 -21.73 -9.03
C ASN A 193 13.20 -22.58 -9.76
N LEU A 194 14.48 -22.26 -9.58
CA LEU A 194 15.60 -22.96 -10.23
C LEU A 194 15.98 -24.24 -9.46
N PRO A 195 16.57 -25.24 -10.14
CA PRO A 195 16.97 -26.51 -9.50
C PRO A 195 18.25 -26.40 -8.66
N TYR A 196 18.80 -25.20 -8.46
CA TYR A 196 20.03 -24.94 -7.72
C TYR A 196 19.87 -23.71 -6.83
N THR A 197 20.72 -23.61 -5.81
CA THR A 197 20.72 -22.49 -4.87
C THR A 197 21.19 -21.20 -5.55
N ILE A 198 20.51 -20.10 -5.28
CA ILE A 198 20.85 -18.77 -5.82
C ILE A 198 21.05 -17.77 -4.69
N ASN A 199 21.87 -16.74 -4.93
CA ASN A 199 21.98 -15.60 -4.01
C ASN A 199 21.38 -14.36 -4.68
N VAL A 200 20.39 -13.74 -4.03
CA VAL A 200 19.62 -12.64 -4.62
C VAL A 200 19.91 -11.33 -3.89
N THR A 201 20.20 -10.29 -4.65
CA THR A 201 20.37 -8.93 -4.15
C THR A 201 19.58 -7.94 -4.99
N MET A 202 19.11 -6.87 -4.37
CA MET A 202 18.46 -5.75 -5.04
C MET A 202 19.07 -4.47 -4.52
N GLY A 203 19.95 -3.87 -5.34
CA GLY A 203 20.85 -2.80 -4.91
C GLY A 203 21.66 -3.20 -3.68
N ASP A 204 21.50 -2.46 -2.59
CA ASP A 204 22.24 -2.67 -1.33
C ASP A 204 21.61 -3.75 -0.43
N THR A 205 20.38 -4.18 -0.73
CA THR A 205 19.65 -5.14 0.11
C THR A 205 19.90 -6.56 -0.39
N SER A 206 20.42 -7.41 0.49
CA SER A 206 20.58 -8.85 0.23
C SER A 206 19.39 -9.64 0.78
N PHE A 207 18.87 -10.56 -0.03
CA PHE A 207 17.78 -11.48 0.34
C PHE A 207 18.30 -12.86 0.76
N GLY A 208 19.63 -13.03 0.78
CA GLY A 208 20.30 -14.25 1.18
C GLY A 208 20.32 -15.33 0.10
N THR A 209 20.75 -16.52 0.52
CA THR A 209 20.83 -17.70 -0.35
C THR A 209 19.52 -18.48 -0.31
N LEU A 210 18.86 -18.63 -1.46
CA LEU A 210 17.60 -19.33 -1.62
C LEU A 210 17.85 -20.72 -2.22
N MET A 211 17.44 -21.75 -1.50
CA MET A 211 17.40 -23.13 -2.00
C MET A 211 16.30 -23.28 -3.05
N THR A 212 16.30 -24.40 -3.78
CA THR A 212 15.25 -24.71 -4.75
C THR A 212 13.88 -24.72 -4.08
N LEU A 213 12.89 -24.07 -4.70
CA LEU A 213 11.51 -23.93 -4.20
C LEU A 213 11.39 -23.34 -2.79
N SER A 214 12.34 -22.47 -2.43
CA SER A 214 12.29 -21.73 -1.17
C SER A 214 12.13 -20.23 -1.42
N ALA A 215 11.50 -19.56 -0.47
CA ALA A 215 11.28 -18.13 -0.48
C ALA A 215 12.17 -17.39 0.54
N SER A 216 12.52 -16.15 0.22
CA SER A 216 13.10 -15.21 1.18
C SER A 216 12.02 -14.68 2.14
N ASN A 217 12.44 -14.17 3.29
CA ASN A 217 11.58 -13.28 4.07
C ASN A 217 11.30 -11.98 3.30
N TYR A 218 10.20 -11.31 3.63
CA TYR A 218 9.93 -9.98 3.11
C TYR A 218 10.95 -8.97 3.64
N SER A 219 11.49 -8.16 2.74
CA SER A 219 12.32 -7.00 3.08
C SER A 219 11.60 -5.72 2.68
N LEU A 220 11.68 -4.72 3.56
CA LEU A 220 11.11 -3.39 3.32
C LEU A 220 12.06 -2.58 2.44
N LEU A 221 11.57 -2.12 1.30
CA LEU A 221 12.31 -1.30 0.34
C LEU A 221 11.61 0.02 0.11
N ALA A 222 12.38 1.11 0.05
CA ALA A 222 11.82 2.42 -0.26
C ALA A 222 11.19 2.46 -1.66
N GLY A 223 10.03 3.11 -1.78
CA GLY A 223 9.34 3.28 -3.06
C GLY A 223 10.15 4.11 -4.05
N GLY A 224 9.99 3.81 -5.34
CA GLY A 224 10.67 4.57 -6.41
C GLY A 224 12.10 4.14 -6.72
N ARG A 225 12.64 3.14 -6.02
CA ARG A 225 13.94 2.52 -6.38
C ARG A 225 13.86 1.88 -7.76
N LYS A 226 14.93 2.07 -8.54
CA LYS A 226 15.12 1.48 -9.89
C LYS A 226 16.37 0.60 -9.96
N GLU A 227 16.87 0.18 -8.80
CA GLU A 227 18.04 -0.66 -8.69
C GLU A 227 17.75 -2.03 -9.30
N ASN A 228 18.72 -2.56 -10.06
CA ASN A 228 18.56 -3.85 -10.71
C ASN A 228 18.47 -4.97 -9.66
N ILE A 229 17.61 -5.94 -9.95
CA ILE A 229 17.61 -7.23 -9.26
C ILE A 229 18.77 -8.03 -9.82
N MET A 230 19.65 -8.51 -8.96
CA MET A 230 20.79 -9.34 -9.31
C MET A 230 20.65 -10.70 -8.64
N ALA A 231 20.91 -11.77 -9.39
CA ALA A 231 21.00 -13.11 -8.87
C ALA A 231 22.31 -13.74 -9.31
N ILE A 232 23.03 -14.34 -8.37
CA ILE A 232 24.22 -15.14 -8.64
C ILE A 232 23.78 -16.59 -8.78
N ILE A 233 23.98 -17.12 -9.98
CA ILE A 233 23.56 -18.44 -10.42
C ILE A 233 24.80 -19.19 -10.91
N ASN A 234 25.25 -20.22 -10.19
CA ASN A 234 26.44 -21.02 -10.56
C ASN A 234 27.67 -20.16 -10.93
N SER A 235 27.95 -19.13 -10.13
CA SER A 235 29.01 -18.13 -10.34
C SER A 235 28.82 -17.14 -11.50
N ASN A 236 27.70 -17.22 -12.25
CA ASN A 236 27.31 -16.22 -13.22
C ASN A 236 26.35 -15.20 -12.59
N THR A 237 26.56 -13.93 -12.88
CA THR A 237 25.68 -12.86 -12.41
C THR A 237 24.65 -12.52 -13.48
N CYS A 238 23.39 -12.67 -13.11
CA CYS A 238 22.25 -12.35 -13.96
C CYS A 238 21.52 -11.16 -13.36
N SER A 239 21.09 -10.22 -14.20
CA SER A 239 20.42 -9.02 -13.73
C SER A 239 19.19 -8.69 -14.55
N VAL A 240 18.22 -8.04 -13.92
CA VAL A 240 17.05 -7.48 -14.59
C VAL A 240 16.69 -6.15 -13.93
N THR A 241 16.27 -5.18 -14.74
CA THR A 241 15.71 -3.94 -14.21
C THR A 241 14.27 -4.21 -13.77
N PRO A 242 13.91 -3.93 -12.50
CA PRO A 242 12.58 -4.23 -12.01
C PRO A 242 11.51 -3.35 -12.67
N ASN A 243 10.28 -3.85 -12.65
CA ASN A 243 9.10 -3.02 -12.93
C ASN A 243 8.96 -1.92 -11.87
N LYS A 244 8.27 -0.83 -12.22
CA LYS A 244 8.00 0.25 -11.25
C LYS A 244 7.05 -0.29 -10.18
N PHE A 245 7.56 -0.49 -8.97
CA PHE A 245 6.73 -0.82 -7.81
C PHE A 245 5.86 0.40 -7.43
N GLY A 246 4.56 0.18 -7.26
CA GLY A 246 3.65 1.22 -6.81
C GLY A 246 3.87 1.57 -5.34
N PHE A 247 3.09 2.52 -4.81
CA PHE A 247 3.21 2.95 -3.42
C PHE A 247 2.50 1.99 -2.46
N GLY A 248 3.16 1.58 -1.37
CA GLY A 248 2.53 0.79 -0.31
C GLY A 248 2.18 -0.63 -0.74
N SER A 249 2.94 -1.21 -1.66
CA SER A 249 2.64 -2.51 -2.27
C SER A 249 3.52 -3.62 -1.72
N ALA A 250 3.06 -4.87 -1.85
CA ALA A 250 3.85 -6.04 -1.52
C ALA A 250 3.92 -6.99 -2.72
N TYR A 251 5.12 -7.47 -3.04
CA TYR A 251 5.36 -8.32 -4.19
C TYR A 251 6.18 -9.56 -3.83
N THR A 252 5.78 -10.66 -4.44
CA THR A 252 6.54 -11.90 -4.52
C THR A 252 7.12 -12.02 -5.92
N ILE A 253 8.45 -12.04 -6.03
CA ILE A 253 9.15 -12.13 -7.30
C ILE A 253 9.70 -13.55 -7.47
N VAL A 254 9.19 -14.26 -8.48
CA VAL A 254 9.62 -15.62 -8.78
C VAL A 254 10.75 -15.56 -9.81
N ILE A 255 11.88 -16.20 -9.51
CA ILE A 255 13.03 -16.30 -10.42
C ILE A 255 12.99 -17.65 -11.13
N ASN A 256 12.82 -17.62 -12.45
CA ASN A 256 12.58 -18.83 -13.27
C ASN A 256 13.77 -19.26 -14.10
N GLY A 257 14.66 -18.33 -14.41
CA GLY A 257 15.69 -18.54 -15.41
C GLY A 257 16.73 -17.45 -15.42
N CYS A 258 17.85 -17.76 -16.06
CA CYS A 258 18.77 -16.76 -16.57
C CYS A 258 19.17 -17.13 -17.98
N THR A 259 18.89 -16.24 -18.93
CA THR A 259 19.27 -16.41 -20.34
C THR A 259 20.37 -15.40 -20.69
N GLY A 260 21.58 -15.91 -20.90
CA GLY A 260 22.78 -15.07 -21.00
C GLY A 260 23.08 -14.40 -19.66
N ASN A 261 22.85 -13.07 -19.59
CA ASN A 261 22.99 -12.28 -18.37
C ASN A 261 21.66 -11.64 -17.91
N THR A 262 20.55 -12.00 -18.55
CA THR A 262 19.23 -11.45 -18.23
C THR A 262 18.48 -12.42 -17.33
N LEU A 263 18.02 -11.92 -16.18
CA LEU A 263 17.21 -12.70 -15.25
C LEU A 263 15.75 -12.77 -15.74
N ASP A 264 15.19 -13.97 -15.78
CA ASP A 264 13.76 -14.18 -16.07
C ASP A 264 12.98 -14.23 -14.76
N VAL A 265 12.07 -13.27 -14.60
CA VAL A 265 11.33 -13.06 -13.35
C VAL A 265 9.85 -12.81 -13.61
N ILE A 266 9.01 -13.31 -12.71
CA ILE A 266 7.57 -13.08 -12.70
C ILE A 266 7.19 -12.38 -11.40
N TYR A 267 6.32 -11.38 -11.50
CA TYR A 267 5.85 -10.59 -10.37
C TYR A 267 4.46 -11.06 -9.97
N SER A 268 4.33 -11.47 -8.72
CA SER A 268 3.06 -11.81 -8.11
C SER A 268 2.72 -10.76 -7.05
N GLU A 269 1.58 -10.09 -7.21
CA GLU A 269 1.15 -9.01 -6.32
C GLU A 269 0.48 -9.58 -5.07
N ASP A 270 1.03 -9.30 -3.90
CA ASP A 270 0.49 -9.77 -2.61
C ASP A 270 -0.36 -8.68 -1.93
N ILE A 271 0.03 -7.42 -2.10
CA ILE A 271 -0.76 -6.27 -1.69
C ILE A 271 -0.74 -5.25 -2.82
N PRO A 272 -1.91 -4.81 -3.31
CA PRO A 272 -1.97 -3.86 -4.40
C PRO A 272 -1.48 -2.48 -4.00
N PRO A 273 -0.86 -1.75 -4.95
CA PRO A 273 -0.42 -0.38 -4.70
C PRO A 273 -1.60 0.55 -4.41
N ASN A 274 -1.32 1.65 -3.73
CA ASN A 274 -2.28 2.72 -3.52
C ASN A 274 -2.67 3.32 -4.88
N THR A 275 -3.97 3.50 -5.11
CA THR A 275 -4.51 4.06 -6.37
C THR A 275 -5.07 5.48 -6.21
N VAL A 276 -5.40 5.87 -4.98
CA VAL A 276 -5.92 7.22 -4.69
C VAL A 276 -4.76 8.20 -4.60
N HIS A 277 -4.68 9.12 -5.56
CA HIS A 277 -3.57 10.08 -5.63
C HIS A 277 -3.63 11.13 -4.52
N MET A 278 -2.50 11.46 -3.89
CA MET A 278 -2.41 12.41 -2.77
C MET A 278 -2.94 13.81 -3.11
N ALA A 279 -2.98 14.21 -4.38
CA ALA A 279 -3.56 15.49 -4.81
C ALA A 279 -5.04 15.66 -4.39
N TRP A 280 -5.77 14.57 -4.14
CA TRP A 280 -7.14 14.64 -3.59
C TRP A 280 -7.19 15.20 -2.17
N GLN A 281 -6.05 15.36 -1.50
CA GLN A 281 -5.97 16.08 -0.23
C GLN A 281 -5.95 17.61 -0.42
N ILE A 282 -5.63 18.13 -1.61
CA ILE A 282 -5.52 19.59 -1.83
C ILE A 282 -6.81 20.33 -1.47
N PRO A 283 -8.02 19.88 -1.88
CA PRO A 283 -9.26 20.56 -1.52
C PRO A 283 -9.52 20.62 0.00
N GLN A 284 -9.29 19.53 0.73
CA GLN A 284 -9.46 19.51 2.19
C GLN A 284 -8.44 20.42 2.90
N TYR A 285 -7.18 20.43 2.44
CA TYR A 285 -6.14 21.31 2.97
C TYR A 285 -6.52 22.77 2.73
N PHE A 286 -6.92 23.12 1.52
CA PHE A 286 -7.33 24.48 1.18
C PHE A 286 -8.50 24.95 2.05
N LEU A 287 -9.56 24.15 2.19
CA LEU A 287 -10.73 24.49 3.00
C LEU A 287 -10.36 24.62 4.49
N LEU A 288 -9.53 23.71 5.01
CA LEU A 288 -9.09 23.76 6.40
C LEU A 288 -8.22 25.01 6.64
N THR A 289 -7.29 25.33 5.74
CA THR A 289 -6.46 26.53 5.88
C THR A 289 -7.31 27.81 5.79
N CYS A 290 -8.29 27.86 4.89
CA CYS A 290 -9.24 28.99 4.85
C CYS A 290 -10.00 29.13 6.17
N ALA A 291 -10.48 28.00 6.71
CA ALA A 291 -11.15 27.96 7.99
C ALA A 291 -10.24 28.45 9.12
N GLU A 292 -9.00 27.96 9.17
CA GLU A 292 -8.00 28.31 10.17
C GLU A 292 -7.66 29.81 10.11
N VAL A 293 -7.39 30.38 8.94
CA VAL A 293 -7.08 31.81 8.82
C VAL A 293 -8.27 32.66 9.26
N VAL A 294 -9.49 32.34 8.82
CA VAL A 294 -10.67 33.13 9.16
C VAL A 294 -11.07 32.95 10.64
N PHE A 295 -10.95 31.75 11.19
CA PHE A 295 -11.32 31.45 12.58
C PHE A 295 -10.24 31.84 13.58
N SER A 296 -8.99 31.41 13.37
CA SER A 296 -7.90 31.56 14.34
C SER A 296 -7.46 33.02 14.47
N VAL A 297 -7.21 33.71 13.35
CA VAL A 297 -6.78 35.13 13.38
C VAL A 297 -7.86 35.98 14.03
N THR A 298 -9.12 35.81 13.63
CA THR A 298 -10.22 36.61 14.18
C THR A 298 -10.60 36.21 15.60
N GLY A 299 -10.43 34.94 15.96
CA GLY A 299 -10.63 34.42 17.30
C GLY A 299 -9.60 34.98 18.29
N LEU A 300 -8.34 35.07 17.88
CA LEU A 300 -7.28 35.71 18.65
C LEU A 300 -7.53 37.22 18.80
N GLU A 301 -7.88 37.92 17.72
CA GLU A 301 -8.26 39.34 17.77
C GLU A 301 -9.45 39.59 18.71
N PHE A 302 -10.48 38.75 18.62
CA PHE A 302 -11.66 38.85 19.48
C PHE A 302 -11.30 38.58 20.94
N SER A 303 -10.54 37.52 21.21
CA SER A 303 -10.08 37.17 22.56
C SER A 303 -9.26 38.29 23.18
N TYR A 304 -8.35 38.91 22.42
CA TYR A 304 -7.58 40.07 22.86
C TYR A 304 -8.47 41.29 23.14
N SER A 305 -9.50 41.52 22.32
CA SER A 305 -10.45 42.62 22.52
C SER A 305 -11.29 42.48 23.79
N GLN A 306 -11.62 41.24 24.17
CA GLN A 306 -12.45 40.93 25.34
C GLN A 306 -11.64 40.65 26.61
N ALA A 307 -10.33 40.42 26.51
CA ALA A 307 -9.48 40.12 27.66
C ALA A 307 -9.33 41.33 28.61
N PRO A 308 -9.39 41.12 29.94
CA PRO A 308 -9.07 42.14 30.94
C PRO A 308 -7.64 42.68 30.79
N SER A 309 -7.41 43.94 31.12
CA SER A 309 -6.13 44.65 30.89
C SER A 309 -4.91 43.99 31.55
N ASN A 310 -5.10 43.27 32.65
CA ASN A 310 -4.06 42.51 33.36
C ASN A 310 -3.71 41.15 32.72
N MET A 311 -4.50 40.65 31.76
CA MET A 311 -4.26 39.36 31.08
C MET A 311 -3.80 39.50 29.62
N LYS A 312 -3.86 40.71 29.04
CA LYS A 312 -3.44 40.98 27.66
C LYS A 312 -1.95 40.76 27.38
N SER A 313 -1.11 40.62 28.41
CA SER A 313 0.33 40.38 28.30
C SER A 313 0.70 38.89 28.16
N VAL A 314 -0.25 37.96 28.32
CA VAL A 314 0.00 36.51 28.36
C VAL A 314 -0.52 35.79 27.10
N LEU A 315 -1.46 36.39 26.36
CA LEU A 315 -1.96 35.92 25.06
C LEU A 315 -1.14 36.50 23.90
#